data_AF-A0A3S0Y0P2-F1
#
_entry.id   AF-A0A3S0Y0P2-F1
#
_cell.length_a   1.000
_cell.length_b   1.000
_cell.length_c   1.000
_cell.angle_alpha   90.00
_cell.angle_beta   90.00
_cell.angle_gamma   90.00
#
_symmetry.space_group_name_H-M   'P 1'
#
loop_
_entity.id
_entity.type
_entity.pdbx_description
1 polymer ?
#
loop_
_entity_poly.entity_id
_entity_poly.type
_entity_poly.pdbx_seq_one_letter_code
_entity_poly.pdbx_strand_id
1 'polypeptide(L)'
;MKIIKLSQQCTIEKQGDYGWVPETIYEPIYIVSDHIETLVPHGNTSIKMTSGEKIVVRENVEDICNLLGASVISSNDEQDGDA
;
A
#
# COMPACT_ATOMS: atom_id res chain seq x y z
N MET A 1 -6.01 4.76 18.08
CA MET A 1 -4.99 5.38 17.21
C MET A 1 -3.77 4.48 17.14
N LYS A 2 -3.67 3.69 16.07
CA LYS A 2 -2.52 2.84 15.78
C LYS A 2 -1.72 3.49 14.65
N ILE A 3 -0.40 3.54 14.79
CA ILE A 3 0.50 4.07 13.76
C ILE A 3 1.21 2.87 13.15
N ILE A 4 1.20 2.77 11.83
CA ILE A 4 1.92 1.72 11.09
C ILE A 4 3.03 2.35 10.27
N LYS A 5 4.15 1.64 10.17
CA LYS A 5 5.28 2.01 9.32
C LYS A 5 5.18 1.23 8.03
N LEU A 6 5.26 1.93 6.91
CA LEU A 6 5.22 1.38 5.55
C LEU A 6 6.36 1.95 4.71
N SER A 7 6.55 1.40 3.52
CA SER A 7 7.60 1.79 2.59
C SER A 7 6.97 2.45 1.37
N GLN A 8 6.85 3.79 1.41
CA GLN A 8 6.28 4.58 0.33
C GLN A 8 7.17 4.57 -0.90
N GLN A 9 6.57 4.29 -2.05
CA GLN A 9 7.23 4.43 -3.34
C GLN A 9 7.42 5.92 -3.66
N CYS A 10 8.68 6.32 -3.86
CA CYS A 10 9.07 7.65 -4.31
C CYS A 10 9.89 7.52 -5.59
N THR A 11 9.87 8.58 -6.42
CA THR A 11 10.75 8.69 -7.58
C THR A 11 11.74 9.81 -7.31
N ILE A 12 13.03 9.47 -7.39
CA ILE A 12 14.10 10.45 -7.32
C ILE A 12 14.80 10.55 -8.67
N GLU A 13 15.38 11.70 -8.95
CA GLU A 13 16.24 11.89 -10.11
C GLU A 13 17.69 11.70 -9.68
N LYS A 14 18.40 10.75 -10.29
CA LYS A 14 19.85 10.57 -10.11
C LYS A 14 20.59 11.03 -11.35
N GLN A 15 21.76 11.62 -11.17
CA GLN A 15 22.63 12.00 -12.28
C GLN A 15 23.23 10.73 -12.90
N GLY A 16 22.82 10.41 -14.13
CA GLY A 16 23.42 9.38 -14.96
C GLY A 16 24.42 9.96 -15.97
N ASP A 17 24.98 9.09 -16.80
CA ASP A 17 26.02 9.42 -17.78
C ASP A 17 25.55 10.41 -18.86
N TYR A 18 24.24 10.47 -19.11
CA TYR A 18 23.63 11.27 -20.19
C TYR A 18 22.55 12.25 -19.71
N GLY A 19 22.43 12.48 -18.40
CA GLY A 19 21.41 13.35 -17.81
C GLY A 19 20.78 12.78 -16.55
N TRP A 20 19.72 13.42 -16.08
CA TRP A 20 18.92 12.93 -14.96
C TRP A 20 18.14 11.68 -15.36
N VAL A 21 18.22 10.65 -14.52
CA VAL A 21 17.55 9.36 -14.71
C VAL A 21 16.63 9.11 -13.51
N PRO A 22 15.34 8.80 -13.74
CA PRO A 22 14.44 8.48 -12.66
C PRO A 22 14.79 7.13 -12.04
N GLU A 23 14.79 7.08 -10.73
CA GLU A 23 14.96 5.85 -9.96
C GLU A 23 13.85 5.76 -8.91
N THR A 24 13.22 4.58 -8.84
CA THR A 24 12.25 4.28 -7.81
C THR A 24 12.96 3.88 -6.53
N ILE A 25 12.70 4.62 -5.44
CA ILE A 25 13.14 4.28 -4.09
C ILE A 25 11.95 4.06 -3.18
N TYR A 26 12.20 3.48 -2.01
CA TYR A 26 11.19 3.24 -0.99
C TYR A 26 11.57 3.93 0.30
N GLU A 27 10.86 5.01 0.64
CA GLU A 27 11.09 5.80 1.84
C GLU A 27 10.15 5.36 2.97
N PRO A 28 10.61 5.36 4.23
CA PRO A 28 9.73 5.01 5.35
C PRO A 28 8.67 6.09 5.56
N ILE A 29 7.40 5.70 5.54
CA ILE A 29 6.26 6.54 5.92
C ILE A 29 5.57 5.98 7.16
N TYR A 30 5.03 6.87 7.98
CA TYR A 30 4.25 6.53 9.17
C TYR A 30 2.84 7.07 9.00
N ILE A 31 1.84 6.18 8.98
CA ILE A 31 0.44 6.57 8.81
C ILE A 31 -0.41 6.13 9.99
N VAL A 32 -1.43 6.93 10.29
CA VAL A 32 -2.46 6.58 11.27
C VAL A 32 -3.46 5.63 10.60
N SER A 33 -3.59 4.42 11.15
CA SER A 33 -4.48 3.36 10.62
C SER A 33 -5.91 3.82 10.41
N ASP A 34 -6.39 4.65 11.33
CA ASP A 34 -7.77 5.12 11.41
C ASP A 34 -8.11 6.10 10.26
N HIS A 35 -7.12 6.46 9.44
CA HIS A 35 -7.27 7.32 8.26
C HIS A 35 -7.12 6.57 6.94
N ILE A 36 -6.96 5.25 6.97
CA ILE A 36 -6.99 4.44 5.75
C ILE A 36 -8.45 4.28 5.31
N GLU A 37 -8.75 4.71 4.09
CA GLU A 37 -10.08 4.59 3.48
C GLU A 37 -10.17 3.32 2.62
N THR A 38 -9.17 3.05 1.77
CA THR A 38 -9.16 1.89 0.88
C THR A 38 -7.75 1.37 0.61
N LEU A 39 -7.61 0.06 0.38
CA LEU A 39 -6.39 -0.60 -0.08
C LEU A 39 -6.65 -1.24 -1.45
N VAL A 40 -5.80 -0.98 -2.45
CA VAL A 40 -5.97 -1.50 -3.82
C VAL A 40 -4.67 -2.15 -4.32
N PRO A 41 -4.64 -3.47 -4.58
CA PRO A 41 -3.46 -4.17 -5.08
C PRO A 41 -3.28 -3.99 -6.60
N HIS A 42 -2.06 -3.66 -7.03
CA HIS A 42 -1.69 -3.53 -8.46
C HIS A 42 -0.18 -3.80 -8.69
N GLY A 43 0.39 -4.74 -7.93
CA GLY A 43 1.83 -5.01 -7.83
C GLY A 43 2.39 -4.46 -6.51
N ASN A 44 2.28 -3.14 -6.34
CA ASN A 44 2.35 -2.47 -5.04
C ASN A 44 0.92 -2.24 -4.49
N THR A 45 0.79 -1.75 -3.26
CA THR A 45 -0.52 -1.40 -2.69
C THR A 45 -0.74 0.10 -2.76
N SER A 46 -1.85 0.52 -3.37
CA SER A 46 -2.32 1.90 -3.32
C SER A 46 -3.19 2.06 -2.07
N ILE A 47 -2.84 3.03 -1.23
CA ILE A 47 -3.62 3.41 -0.05
C ILE A 47 -4.28 4.75 -0.35
N LYS A 48 -5.60 4.81 -0.22
CA LYS A 48 -6.34 6.08 -0.19
C LYS A 48 -6.57 6.46 1.27
N MET A 49 -6.18 7.67 1.64
CA MET A 49 -6.41 8.23 2.97
C MET A 49 -7.74 8.98 3.00
N THR A 50 -8.33 9.14 4.19
CA THR A 50 -9.56 9.94 4.40
C THR A 50 -9.39 11.42 4.04
N SER A 51 -8.14 11.91 3.97
CA SER A 51 -7.79 13.24 3.44
C SER A 51 -7.97 13.36 1.92
N GLY A 52 -8.16 12.24 1.20
CA GLY A 52 -8.12 12.14 -0.25
C GLY A 52 -6.73 11.88 -0.83
N GLU A 53 -5.67 11.93 -0.01
CA GLU A 53 -4.32 11.60 -0.44
C GLU A 53 -4.20 10.13 -0.87
N LYS A 54 -3.43 9.89 -1.93
CA LYS A 54 -3.13 8.55 -2.41
C LYS A 54 -1.63 8.32 -2.32
N ILE A 55 -1.25 7.29 -1.58
CA ILE A 55 0.15 6.84 -1.47
C ILE A 55 0.27 5.43 -2.02
N VAL A 56 1.40 5.14 -2.64
CA VAL A 56 1.74 3.79 -3.10
C VAL A 56 2.80 3.25 -2.18
N VAL A 57 2.60 2.04 -1.66
CA VAL A 57 3.53 1.40 -0.72
C VAL A 57 3.95 0.03 -1.23
N ARG A 58 5.14 -0.41 -0.80
CA ARG A 58 5.73 -1.70 -1.20
C ARG A 58 4.99 -2.90 -0.59
N GLU A 59 4.46 -2.73 0.61
CA GLU A 59 3.76 -3.78 1.34
C GLU A 59 2.50 -4.22 0.58
N ASN A 60 2.22 -5.52 0.59
CA ASN A 60 0.98 -6.04 0.01
C ASN A 60 -0.20 -5.81 0.96
N VAL A 61 -1.43 -6.04 0.48
CA VAL A 61 -2.66 -5.82 1.28
C VAL A 61 -2.68 -6.70 2.53
N GLU A 62 -2.20 -7.93 2.46
CA GLU A 62 -2.19 -8.88 3.59
C GLU A 62 -1.25 -8.41 4.70
N ASP A 63 -0.04 -7.99 4.35
CA ASP A 63 0.94 -7.43 5.29
C ASP A 63 0.38 -6.19 5.99
N ILE A 64 -0.29 -5.31 5.24
CA ILE A 64 -0.95 -4.12 5.80
C ILE A 64 -2.08 -4.55 6.75
N CYS A 65 -2.94 -5.50 6.37
CA CYS A 65 -4.01 -6.00 7.24
C CYS A 65 -3.46 -6.65 8.52
N ASN A 66 -2.37 -7.41 8.43
CA ASN A 66 -1.66 -7.97 9.58
C ASN A 66 -1.13 -6.86 10.49
N LEU A 67 -0.52 -5.82 9.91
CA LEU A 67 -0.09 -4.62 10.64
C LEU A 67 -1.27 -3.89 11.27
N LEU A 68 -2.47 -3.92 10.67
CA LEU A 68 -3.69 -3.35 11.23
C LEU A 68 -4.27 -4.23 12.35
N GLY A 69 -3.97 -5.53 12.37
CA GLY A 69 -4.62 -6.50 13.25
C GLY A 69 -5.98 -6.96 12.73
N ALA A 70 -6.20 -6.81 11.41
CA ALA A 70 -7.39 -7.28 10.72
C ALA A 70 -7.13 -8.66 10.12
N SER A 71 -8.12 -9.55 10.19
CA SER A 71 -8.08 -10.82 9.47
C SER A 71 -8.63 -10.63 8.06
N VAL A 72 -7.85 -11.01 7.05
CA VAL A 72 -8.30 -10.99 5.65
C VAL A 72 -9.19 -12.21 5.43
N ILE A 73 -10.48 -12.00 5.23
CA ILE A 73 -11.39 -13.05 4.76
C ILE A 73 -11.27 -13.07 3.23
N SER A 74 -10.57 -14.06 2.68
CA SER A 74 -10.49 -14.28 1.25
C SER A 74 -11.85 -14.76 0.72
N SER A 75 -12.46 -14.00 -0.18
CA SER A 75 -13.72 -14.31 -0.87
C SER A 75 -13.57 -15.47 -1.88
N ASN A 76 -13.24 -16.67 -1.40
CA ASN A 76 -13.30 -17.90 -2.20
C ASN A 76 -14.50 -18.79 -1.81
N ASP A 77 -15.39 -18.34 -0.92
CA ASP A 77 -16.57 -19.09 -0.45
C ASP A 77 -17.88 -18.71 -1.19
N GLU A 78 -17.80 -18.39 -2.49
CA GLU A 78 -18.98 -18.29 -3.37
C GLU A 78 -18.85 -19.24 -4.57
N GLN A 79 -18.57 -20.53 -4.31
CA GLN A 79 -18.90 -21.60 -5.25
C GLN A 79 -19.75 -22.68 -4.59
N ASP A 80 -20.83 -22.99 -5.30
CA ASP A 80 -21.69 -24.16 -5.23
C ASP A 80 -22.71 -24.23 -4.09
N GLY A 81 -23.88 -23.67 -4.39
CA GLY A 81 -25.09 -23.83 -3.60
C GLY A 81 -26.38 -23.52 -4.35
N ASP A 82 -26.50 -23.93 -5.63
CA ASP A 82 -27.82 -24.11 -6.25
C ASP A 82 -28.01 -25.59 -6.56
N ALA A 83 -28.97 -26.19 -5.85
CA ALA A 83 -29.45 -27.56 -5.98
C ALA A 83 -30.59 -27.65 -6.98
#